data_AF-A0A7X0IYV7-F1
#
_entry.id   AF-A0A7X0IYV7-F1
#
_cell.length_a   1.000
_cell.length_b   1.000
_cell.length_c   1.000
_cell.angle_alpha   90.00
_cell.angle_beta   90.00
_cell.angle_gamma   90.00
#
_symmetry.space_group_name_H-M   'P 1'
#
loop_
_entity.id
_entity.type
_entity.pdbx_description
1 polymer ?
#
loop_
_entity_poly.entity_id
_entity_poly.type
_entity_poly.pdbx_seq_one_letter_code
_entity_poly.pdbx_strand_id
1 'polypeptide(L)'
;MTIHPVSMPAGMSGEAINLALPDPSHHDGLVAVSVAGVPAGWTLSEGTLNADGTWSVVTHDPSSLTVTSPDGVTGAVVLQITETWINADGTTGMATVADNVEAYAKGSPIFAWSGDDTLTASSGNDTLVFANTIGKDVVHNFDVAHDKIDLIGFAGFNSFADVLAHLSSDASGNAVITLGNGETITLAGVSAAALTADDFLFNEAVVTHNTGNMVVADGALMPFSGTLDNTGSIHITSTGSETDLEIVQRGLTLTGGGTVTLSDNAANIIFGSSDHVTLTNVDNTISGAGKLGDGHLTLVNAGTIIADGSHALVIDTGANAVSNTGTLEATGAGGLHIHSDLVNNGLLWANGGNVNLDGDVSGSGTVLLSGHANLEIGGSFHEAITLGKDAQATITIDHAAAFTGTIAGLDGNDALRFGDISAATASFSYAENAGKTGGVLTVTDGTHTASIGLTGEYSASDFSLGHDGTSTEIDFSGIGHLYGTDGNDTLTSGGGYTMTGGAGADTFVLDAKALHNLNMADVITDFSPKGQGDKLDVSNLLNALVGEHPGMTEANAVASMTAAVDAATNSTKISVNTGSETHVVATLQNYTPSGHDAVHVLFNNHDEQLATHTQTAGA
;
A
#
# COMPACT_ATOMS: atom_id res chain seq x y z
N MET A 1 33.11 -8.36 -22.29
CA MET A 1 32.21 -8.40 -21.13
C MET A 1 31.03 -9.25 -21.53
N THR A 2 30.99 -10.47 -20.99
CA THR A 2 29.84 -11.36 -21.13
C THR A 2 29.00 -11.20 -19.88
N ILE A 3 27.69 -11.01 -20.05
CA ILE A 3 26.75 -11.05 -18.93
C ILE A 3 26.20 -12.47 -18.92
N HIS A 4 26.38 -13.18 -17.81
CA HIS A 4 25.78 -14.51 -17.66
C HIS A 4 24.36 -14.39 -17.08
N PRO A 5 23.46 -15.31 -17.43
CA PRO A 5 22.14 -15.38 -16.80
C PRO A 5 22.29 -15.62 -15.29
N VAL A 6 21.27 -15.19 -14.53
CA VAL A 6 21.20 -15.40 -13.08
C VAL A 6 21.00 -16.89 -12.80
N SER A 7 21.76 -17.44 -11.85
CA SER A 7 21.76 -18.87 -11.48
C SER A 7 20.76 -19.22 -10.36
N MET A 8 20.15 -18.21 -9.73
CA MET A 8 19.23 -18.29 -8.59
C MET A 8 19.62 -19.37 -7.55
N PRO A 9 20.78 -19.26 -6.88
CA PRO A 9 21.16 -20.20 -5.82
C PRO A 9 20.18 -20.22 -4.65
N ALA A 10 19.70 -21.40 -4.30
CA ALA A 10 18.84 -21.60 -3.14
C ALA A 10 19.37 -22.69 -2.22
N GLY A 11 19.25 -22.51 -0.91
CA GLY A 11 19.63 -23.55 0.05
C GLY A 11 19.24 -23.25 1.49
N MET A 12 19.71 -24.08 2.41
CA MET A 12 19.42 -23.93 3.83
C MET A 12 20.39 -22.95 4.51
N SER A 13 19.82 -22.10 5.36
CA SER A 13 20.59 -21.24 6.25
C SER A 13 21.51 -22.04 7.17
N GLY A 14 22.71 -21.53 7.40
CA GLY A 14 23.75 -22.21 8.18
C GLY A 14 24.50 -23.31 7.42
N GLU A 15 24.10 -23.64 6.19
CA GLU A 15 24.73 -24.67 5.36
C GLU A 15 25.36 -24.04 4.10
N ALA A 16 26.15 -24.82 3.36
CA ALA A 16 26.79 -24.33 2.15
C ALA A 16 25.77 -24.29 0.99
N ILE A 17 25.64 -23.12 0.34
CA ILE A 17 24.81 -22.89 -0.84
C ILE A 17 25.75 -22.71 -2.03
N ASN A 18 25.63 -23.57 -3.05
CA ASN A 18 26.45 -23.47 -4.25
C ASN A 18 26.04 -22.25 -5.08
N LEU A 19 26.98 -21.35 -5.37
CA LEU A 19 26.73 -20.13 -6.15
C LEU A 19 26.52 -20.39 -7.65
N ALA A 20 26.74 -21.63 -8.10
CA ALA A 20 26.55 -22.10 -9.46
C ALA A 20 27.29 -21.26 -10.52
N LEU A 21 28.43 -20.68 -10.14
CA LEU A 21 29.13 -19.76 -11.03
C LEU A 21 29.58 -20.48 -12.29
N PRO A 22 29.38 -19.88 -13.47
CA PRO A 22 29.75 -20.50 -14.72
C PRO A 22 31.27 -20.65 -14.78
N ASP A 23 31.74 -21.87 -15.06
CA ASP A 23 33.15 -22.08 -15.37
C ASP A 23 33.44 -21.50 -16.79
N PRO A 24 34.31 -20.48 -16.92
CA PRO A 24 34.65 -19.91 -18.21
C PRO A 24 35.35 -20.94 -19.12
N SER A 25 34.57 -21.59 -20.00
CA SER A 25 35.10 -22.49 -21.02
C SER A 25 36.19 -21.74 -21.80
N HIS A 26 37.44 -22.22 -21.76
CA HIS A 26 38.67 -21.66 -22.38
C HIS A 26 39.58 -20.77 -21.51
N HIS A 27 39.41 -20.73 -20.18
CA HIS A 27 40.45 -20.14 -19.33
C HIS A 27 41.70 -21.03 -19.24
N ASP A 28 42.89 -20.42 -19.21
CA ASP A 28 44.14 -21.10 -18.84
C ASP A 28 44.57 -20.60 -17.44
N GLY A 29 44.49 -21.47 -16.42
CA GLY A 29 45.01 -21.18 -15.09
C GLY A 29 43.96 -20.80 -14.06
N LEU A 30 44.20 -19.72 -13.31
CA LEU A 30 43.39 -19.27 -12.18
C LEU A 30 42.37 -18.21 -12.63
N VAL A 31 41.17 -18.27 -12.07
CA VAL A 31 40.13 -17.24 -12.16
C VAL A 31 40.18 -16.38 -10.90
N ALA A 32 40.25 -15.06 -11.08
CA ALA A 32 40.10 -14.11 -10.00
C ALA A 32 38.62 -13.67 -9.94
N VAL A 33 37.98 -13.91 -8.80
CA VAL A 33 36.58 -13.59 -8.55
C VAL A 33 36.50 -12.50 -7.48
N SER A 34 35.74 -11.45 -7.75
CA SER A 34 35.37 -10.43 -6.78
C SER A 34 33.88 -10.54 -6.50
N VAL A 35 33.51 -10.62 -5.21
CA VAL A 35 32.10 -10.73 -4.78
C VAL A 35 31.76 -9.55 -3.88
N ALA A 36 30.78 -8.76 -4.26
CA ALA A 36 30.21 -7.67 -3.47
C ALA A 36 28.77 -8.02 -3.06
N GLY A 37 28.26 -7.34 -2.04
CA GLY A 37 26.90 -7.57 -1.53
C GLY A 37 26.77 -8.72 -0.51
N VAL A 38 27.87 -9.40 -0.16
CA VAL A 38 27.85 -10.48 0.85
C VAL A 38 27.43 -9.90 2.21
N PRO A 39 26.30 -10.36 2.80
CA PRO A 39 25.82 -9.78 4.05
C PRO A 39 26.77 -10.03 5.22
N ALA A 40 26.67 -9.19 6.25
CA ALA A 40 27.48 -9.34 7.45
C ALA A 40 27.26 -10.72 8.11
N GLY A 41 28.36 -11.41 8.42
CA GLY A 41 28.34 -12.74 9.03
C GLY A 41 28.25 -13.91 8.05
N TRP A 42 27.98 -13.64 6.77
CA TRP A 42 28.06 -14.66 5.72
C TRP A 42 29.53 -14.91 5.35
N THR A 43 29.84 -16.12 4.92
CA THR A 43 31.19 -16.54 4.56
C THR A 43 31.21 -17.24 3.21
N LEU A 44 32.22 -16.98 2.39
CA LEU A 44 32.51 -17.79 1.20
C LEU A 44 33.39 -18.99 1.57
N SER A 45 33.27 -20.09 0.83
CA SER A 45 34.11 -21.29 1.02
C SER A 45 35.60 -21.01 0.81
N GLU A 46 35.92 -20.01 0.00
CA GLU A 46 37.28 -19.57 -0.31
C GLU A 46 37.40 -18.04 -0.31
N GLY A 47 38.64 -17.54 -0.32
CA GLY A 47 38.95 -16.12 -0.49
C GLY A 47 39.17 -15.34 0.81
N THR A 48 39.22 -14.01 0.66
CA THR A 48 39.49 -13.07 1.75
C THR A 48 38.52 -11.89 1.68
N LEU A 49 37.89 -11.58 2.81
CA LEU A 49 37.10 -10.37 3.00
C LEU A 49 38.01 -9.14 3.06
N ASN A 50 37.77 -8.18 2.19
CA ASN A 50 38.50 -6.92 2.09
C ASN A 50 37.90 -5.86 3.04
N ALA A 51 38.65 -4.79 3.29
CA ALA A 51 38.22 -3.71 4.19
C ALA A 51 37.01 -2.90 3.68
N ASP A 52 36.72 -2.97 2.38
CA ASP A 52 35.55 -2.33 1.75
C ASP A 52 34.29 -3.22 1.73
N GLY A 53 34.37 -4.43 2.31
CA GLY A 53 33.26 -5.38 2.36
C GLY A 53 33.17 -6.34 1.17
N THR A 54 34.00 -6.16 0.13
CA THR A 54 34.08 -7.12 -0.98
C THR A 54 34.92 -8.34 -0.60
N TRP A 55 34.69 -9.47 -1.25
CA TRP A 55 35.55 -10.65 -1.16
C TRP A 55 36.42 -10.79 -2.41
N SER A 56 37.67 -11.21 -2.21
CA SER A 56 38.58 -11.60 -3.28
C SER A 56 38.85 -13.11 -3.21
N VAL A 57 38.53 -13.85 -4.28
CA VAL A 57 38.78 -15.29 -4.42
C VAL A 57 39.68 -15.52 -5.64
N VAL A 58 40.57 -16.52 -5.55
CA VAL A 58 41.38 -16.97 -6.67
C VAL A 58 41.28 -18.49 -6.71
N THR A 59 40.61 -19.04 -7.72
CA THR A 59 40.27 -20.46 -7.80
C THR A 59 40.49 -21.04 -9.21
N HIS A 60 40.56 -22.36 -9.30
CA HIS A 60 40.53 -23.10 -10.57
C HIS A 60 39.14 -23.60 -10.94
N ASP A 61 38.17 -23.50 -10.02
CA ASP A 61 36.83 -24.05 -10.19
C ASP A 61 35.80 -23.10 -9.55
N PRO A 62 35.41 -22.03 -10.27
CA PRO A 62 34.38 -21.11 -9.79
C PRO A 62 33.05 -21.82 -9.47
N SER A 63 32.73 -22.90 -10.18
CA SER A 63 31.48 -23.68 -10.01
C SER A 63 31.40 -24.44 -8.68
N SER A 64 32.52 -24.56 -7.96
CA SER A 64 32.59 -25.13 -6.61
C SER A 64 32.43 -24.10 -5.49
N LEU A 65 32.40 -22.80 -5.81
CA LEU A 65 32.32 -21.75 -4.80
C LEU A 65 30.95 -21.78 -4.13
N THR A 66 30.95 -21.74 -2.80
CA THR A 66 29.73 -21.71 -2.00
C THR A 66 29.72 -20.49 -1.09
N VAL A 67 28.50 -20.09 -0.70
CA VAL A 67 28.28 -19.13 0.37
C VAL A 67 27.51 -19.79 1.51
N THR A 68 27.79 -19.37 2.75
CA THR A 68 27.10 -19.86 3.95
C THR A 68 26.62 -18.67 4.77
N SER A 69 25.31 -18.61 4.99
CA SER A 69 24.70 -17.65 5.93
C SER A 69 24.89 -18.11 7.38
N PRO A 70 24.73 -17.22 8.37
CA PRO A 70 24.44 -17.64 9.73
C PRO A 70 23.17 -18.52 9.80
N ASP A 71 23.13 -19.43 10.78
CA ASP A 71 21.98 -20.28 11.05
C ASP A 71 20.75 -19.44 11.44
N GLY A 72 19.59 -19.80 10.88
CA GLY A 72 18.31 -19.13 11.13
C GLY A 72 18.08 -17.82 10.38
N VAL A 73 19.00 -17.37 9.52
CA VAL A 73 18.76 -16.27 8.58
C VAL A 73 17.84 -16.76 7.47
N THR A 74 16.77 -16.04 7.18
CA THR A 74 15.84 -16.39 6.10
C THR A 74 15.62 -15.22 5.16
N GLY A 75 15.54 -15.49 3.85
CA GLY A 75 15.31 -14.45 2.85
C GLY A 75 16.22 -14.59 1.64
N ALA A 76 16.31 -13.53 0.84
CA ALA A 76 17.09 -13.52 -0.40
C ALA A 76 17.95 -12.25 -0.52
N VAL A 77 19.08 -12.37 -1.20
CA VAL A 77 20.07 -11.30 -1.40
C VAL A 77 20.74 -11.44 -2.76
N VAL A 78 20.99 -10.30 -3.43
CA VAL A 78 21.81 -10.29 -4.65
C VAL A 78 23.28 -10.09 -4.33
N LEU A 79 24.12 -11.01 -4.81
CA LEU A 79 25.56 -10.89 -4.83
C LEU A 79 26.02 -10.38 -6.20
N GLN A 80 26.87 -9.35 -6.20
CA GLN A 80 27.45 -8.81 -7.42
C GLN A 80 28.83 -9.42 -7.63
N ILE A 81 28.95 -10.27 -8.65
CA ILE A 81 30.11 -11.11 -8.90
C ILE A 81 30.81 -10.65 -10.18
N THR A 82 32.13 -10.48 -10.12
CA THR A 82 32.97 -10.21 -11.27
C THR A 82 34.05 -11.27 -11.36
N GLU A 83 34.07 -11.99 -12.47
CA GLU A 83 35.07 -13.00 -12.78
C GLU A 83 36.05 -12.46 -13.82
N THR A 84 37.34 -12.65 -13.58
CA THR A 84 38.40 -12.25 -14.52
C THR A 84 39.41 -13.38 -14.68
N TRP A 85 39.77 -13.67 -15.94
CA TRP A 85 40.69 -14.76 -16.27
C TRP A 85 41.56 -14.39 -17.48
N ILE A 86 42.52 -15.25 -17.80
CA ILE A 86 43.34 -15.15 -19.01
C ILE A 86 42.87 -16.23 -19.99
N ASN A 87 42.49 -15.80 -21.19
CA ASN A 87 42.12 -16.69 -22.29
C ASN A 87 43.38 -17.37 -22.86
N ALA A 88 43.19 -18.49 -23.55
CA ALA A 88 44.28 -19.21 -24.22
C ALA A 88 45.10 -18.37 -25.23
N ASP A 89 44.53 -17.27 -25.75
CA ASP A 89 45.23 -16.33 -26.64
C ASP A 89 46.03 -15.23 -25.90
N GLY A 90 46.03 -15.26 -24.56
CA GLY A 90 46.71 -14.31 -23.69
C GLY A 90 45.94 -13.02 -23.40
N THR A 91 44.72 -12.87 -23.92
CA THR A 91 43.85 -11.72 -23.59
C THR A 91 43.13 -11.92 -22.26
N THR A 92 42.65 -10.83 -21.65
CA THR A 92 41.85 -10.88 -20.42
C THR A 92 40.37 -11.12 -20.75
N GLY A 93 39.81 -12.18 -20.18
CA GLY A 93 38.37 -12.42 -20.14
C GLY A 93 37.73 -11.79 -18.90
N MET A 94 36.47 -11.40 -19.02
CA MET A 94 35.69 -10.85 -17.91
C MET A 94 34.21 -11.15 -18.09
N ALA A 95 33.60 -11.61 -17.00
CA ALA A 95 32.16 -11.75 -16.86
C ALA A 95 31.65 -11.15 -15.55
N THR A 96 30.37 -10.78 -15.55
CA THR A 96 29.66 -10.29 -14.37
C THR A 96 28.37 -11.07 -14.20
N VAL A 97 28.07 -11.42 -12.96
CA VAL A 97 26.85 -12.13 -12.53
C VAL A 97 26.22 -11.34 -11.39
N ALA A 98 24.92 -11.10 -11.48
CA ALA A 98 24.11 -10.65 -10.34
C ALA A 98 23.37 -11.90 -9.85
N ASP A 99 23.84 -12.46 -8.74
CA ASP A 99 23.45 -13.79 -8.30
C ASP A 99 22.47 -13.69 -7.12
N ASN A 100 21.24 -14.16 -7.31
CA ASN A 100 20.20 -14.11 -6.29
C ASN A 100 20.32 -15.32 -5.36
N VAL A 101 20.82 -15.11 -4.15
CA VAL A 101 21.02 -16.17 -3.17
C VAL A 101 19.87 -16.20 -2.17
N GLU A 102 19.16 -17.32 -2.13
CA GLU A 102 18.04 -17.61 -1.24
C GLU A 102 18.48 -18.51 -0.08
N ALA A 103 18.18 -18.08 1.15
CA ALA A 103 18.41 -18.85 2.36
C ALA A 103 17.08 -19.20 3.04
N TYR A 104 16.78 -20.50 3.13
CA TYR A 104 15.60 -21.04 3.80
C TYR A 104 15.92 -21.43 5.25
N ALA A 105 14.92 -21.35 6.13
CA ALA A 105 15.09 -21.83 7.51
C ALA A 105 15.28 -23.35 7.50
N LYS A 106 16.15 -23.85 8.38
CA LYS A 106 16.41 -25.28 8.53
C LYS A 106 15.12 -26.11 8.61
N GLY A 107 15.02 -27.11 7.75
CA GLY A 107 13.87 -28.03 7.68
C GLY A 107 12.63 -27.45 6.97
N SER A 108 12.73 -26.25 6.38
CA SER A 108 11.71 -25.75 5.46
C SER A 108 11.84 -26.46 4.10
N PRO A 109 10.82 -26.44 3.25
CA PRO A 109 11.00 -26.77 1.84
C PRO A 109 11.89 -25.73 1.14
N ILE A 110 12.67 -26.15 0.14
CA ILE A 110 13.40 -25.29 -0.79
C ILE A 110 12.60 -25.24 -2.08
N PHE A 111 12.24 -24.05 -2.55
CA PHE A 111 11.40 -23.88 -3.74
C PHE A 111 12.26 -23.51 -4.94
N ALA A 112 11.97 -24.12 -6.09
CA ALA A 112 12.39 -23.61 -7.39
C ALA A 112 11.44 -22.48 -7.82
N TRP A 113 11.99 -21.43 -8.43
CA TRP A 113 11.27 -20.40 -9.17
C TRP A 113 10.84 -20.93 -10.56
N SER A 114 10.19 -20.09 -11.36
CA SER A 114 9.61 -20.52 -12.65
C SER A 114 10.57 -20.59 -13.86
N GLY A 115 11.85 -20.24 -13.69
CA GLY A 115 12.94 -20.31 -14.68
C GLY A 115 14.09 -21.22 -14.24
N ASP A 116 15.32 -20.92 -14.68
CA ASP A 116 16.51 -21.76 -14.40
C ASP A 116 17.04 -21.51 -12.97
N ASP A 117 17.11 -22.55 -12.14
CA ASP A 117 17.57 -22.47 -10.75
C ASP A 117 18.72 -23.39 -10.38
N THR A 118 19.41 -23.03 -9.30
CA THR A 118 20.36 -23.93 -8.63
C THR A 118 20.01 -24.15 -7.17
N LEU A 119 19.52 -25.34 -6.84
CA LEU A 119 19.16 -25.69 -5.47
C LEU A 119 20.30 -26.49 -4.83
N THR A 120 20.61 -26.22 -3.56
CA THR A 120 21.59 -26.98 -2.78
C THR A 120 20.90 -27.60 -1.57
N ALA A 121 20.78 -28.94 -1.58
CA ALA A 121 20.33 -29.68 -0.42
C ALA A 121 21.35 -29.57 0.73
N SER A 122 20.83 -29.61 1.95
CA SER A 122 21.61 -29.53 3.17
C SER A 122 22.15 -30.91 3.58
N SER A 123 22.75 -30.99 4.76
CA SER A 123 23.09 -32.26 5.40
C SER A 123 21.90 -32.94 6.11
N GLY A 124 20.73 -32.30 6.11
CA GLY A 124 19.50 -32.77 6.73
C GLY A 124 18.65 -33.63 5.80
N ASN A 125 17.35 -33.74 6.13
CA ASN A 125 16.37 -34.31 5.21
C ASN A 125 15.69 -33.13 4.52
N ASP A 126 15.90 -33.00 3.22
CA ASP A 126 15.40 -31.86 2.46
C ASP A 126 14.19 -32.23 1.61
N THR A 127 13.30 -31.26 1.44
CA THR A 127 12.22 -31.33 0.45
C THR A 127 12.46 -30.22 -0.56
N LEU A 128 12.80 -30.61 -1.79
CA LEU A 128 12.99 -29.70 -2.91
C LEU A 128 11.70 -29.68 -3.74
N VAL A 129 11.11 -28.51 -3.88
CA VAL A 129 9.79 -28.31 -4.47
C VAL A 129 9.93 -27.70 -5.85
N PHE A 130 9.48 -28.44 -6.86
CA PHE A 130 9.42 -27.97 -8.24
C PHE A 130 7.97 -27.85 -8.65
N ALA A 131 7.56 -26.64 -9.01
CA ALA A 131 6.17 -26.31 -9.32
C ALA A 131 6.07 -25.81 -10.76
N ASN A 132 5.30 -26.51 -11.59
CA ASN A 132 5.18 -26.21 -13.02
C ASN A 132 4.73 -24.76 -13.30
N THR A 133 5.36 -23.99 -14.20
CA THR A 133 6.55 -24.30 -15.02
C THR A 133 7.85 -24.00 -14.29
N ILE A 134 8.92 -24.71 -14.67
CA ILE A 134 10.30 -24.45 -14.24
C ILE A 134 11.21 -24.28 -15.46
N GLY A 135 12.47 -23.93 -15.27
CA GLY A 135 13.48 -23.92 -16.31
C GLY A 135 14.35 -25.19 -16.35
N LYS A 136 15.66 -24.98 -16.44
CA LYS A 136 16.68 -26.03 -16.37
C LYS A 136 17.39 -25.95 -15.04
N ASP A 137 16.91 -26.75 -14.11
CA ASP A 137 17.36 -26.67 -12.74
C ASP A 137 18.46 -27.68 -12.46
N VAL A 138 19.34 -27.29 -11.55
CA VAL A 138 20.42 -28.12 -11.05
C VAL A 138 20.27 -28.26 -9.54
N VAL A 139 20.30 -29.50 -9.06
CA VAL A 139 20.33 -29.79 -7.62
C VAL A 139 21.71 -30.29 -7.24
N HIS A 140 22.34 -29.62 -6.29
CA HIS A 140 23.55 -30.05 -5.62
C HIS A 140 23.26 -30.74 -4.29
N ASN A 141 24.14 -31.68 -3.92
CA ASN A 141 24.14 -32.38 -2.63
C ASN A 141 22.90 -33.23 -2.32
N PHE A 142 22.09 -33.60 -3.32
CA PHE A 142 20.93 -34.46 -3.10
C PHE A 142 21.32 -35.82 -2.49
N ASP A 143 20.81 -36.12 -1.30
CA ASP A 143 20.99 -37.40 -0.62
C ASP A 143 19.80 -38.34 -0.88
N VAL A 144 20.02 -39.33 -1.74
CA VAL A 144 19.03 -40.38 -2.10
C VAL A 144 18.54 -41.22 -0.92
N ALA A 145 19.17 -41.13 0.26
CA ALA A 145 18.68 -41.82 1.45
C ALA A 145 17.64 -41.02 2.24
N HIS A 146 17.63 -39.68 2.13
CA HIS A 146 16.92 -38.81 3.05
C HIS A 146 16.08 -37.74 2.36
N ASP A 147 16.52 -37.23 1.23
CA ASP A 147 15.89 -36.11 0.54
C ASP A 147 14.69 -36.54 -0.30
N LYS A 148 13.88 -35.56 -0.66
CA LYS A 148 12.67 -35.71 -1.48
C LYS A 148 12.59 -34.60 -2.53
N ILE A 149 12.17 -34.97 -3.73
CA ILE A 149 11.76 -34.06 -4.79
C ILE A 149 10.24 -34.11 -4.88
N ASP A 150 9.56 -32.98 -4.65
CA ASP A 150 8.12 -32.86 -4.90
C ASP A 150 7.87 -32.23 -6.27
N LEU A 151 7.20 -32.98 -7.14
CA LEU A 151 6.79 -32.51 -8.46
C LEU A 151 5.32 -32.08 -8.40
N ILE A 152 5.10 -30.77 -8.45
CA ILE A 152 3.76 -30.17 -8.36
C ILE A 152 3.33 -29.66 -9.74
N GLY A 153 2.13 -30.03 -10.18
CA GLY A 153 1.52 -29.48 -11.40
C GLY A 153 2.01 -30.03 -12.72
N PHE A 154 2.98 -30.93 -12.72
CA PHE A 154 3.50 -31.52 -13.95
C PHE A 154 2.53 -32.59 -14.47
N ALA A 155 1.86 -32.27 -15.58
CA ALA A 155 0.92 -33.18 -16.23
C ALA A 155 1.65 -34.46 -16.67
N GLY A 156 1.15 -35.61 -16.20
CA GLY A 156 1.73 -36.92 -16.51
C GLY A 156 2.77 -37.41 -15.51
N PHE A 157 3.17 -36.62 -14.51
CA PHE A 157 4.05 -37.04 -13.42
C PHE A 157 3.23 -37.28 -12.15
N ASN A 158 2.73 -38.51 -11.97
CA ASN A 158 1.92 -38.89 -10.80
C ASN A 158 2.52 -40.04 -9.99
N SER A 159 3.66 -40.57 -10.45
CA SER A 159 4.33 -41.72 -9.86
C SER A 159 5.79 -41.79 -10.27
N PHE A 160 6.59 -42.54 -9.52
CA PHE A 160 7.99 -42.80 -9.90
C PHE A 160 8.13 -43.52 -11.24
N ALA A 161 7.13 -44.31 -11.66
CA ALA A 161 7.13 -44.94 -12.97
C ALA A 161 7.09 -43.90 -14.11
N ASP A 162 6.38 -42.79 -13.89
CA ASP A 162 6.32 -41.67 -14.83
C ASP A 162 7.65 -40.90 -14.87
N VAL A 163 8.28 -40.69 -13.71
CA VAL A 163 9.63 -40.13 -13.61
C VAL A 163 10.63 -41.01 -14.37
N LEU A 164 10.62 -42.33 -14.13
CA LEU A 164 11.53 -43.28 -14.78
C LEU A 164 11.39 -43.28 -16.31
N ALA A 165 10.17 -43.05 -16.82
CA ALA A 165 9.94 -42.94 -18.26
C ALA A 165 10.62 -41.71 -18.90
N HIS A 166 10.97 -40.70 -18.09
CA HIS A 166 11.61 -39.45 -18.51
C HIS A 166 12.99 -39.23 -17.89
N LEU A 167 13.50 -40.22 -17.16
CA LEU A 167 14.79 -40.17 -16.49
C LEU A 167 15.88 -40.65 -17.43
N SER A 168 16.96 -39.89 -17.50
CA SER A 168 18.14 -40.17 -18.31
C SER A 168 19.43 -39.85 -17.55
N SER A 169 20.58 -40.07 -18.19
CA SER A 169 21.87 -39.62 -17.66
C SER A 169 22.55 -38.69 -18.66
N ASP A 170 23.11 -37.59 -18.15
CA ASP A 170 23.92 -36.68 -18.96
C ASP A 170 25.31 -37.27 -19.27
N ALA A 171 26.15 -36.47 -19.96
CA ALA A 171 27.51 -36.86 -20.30
C ALA A 171 28.43 -37.06 -19.08
N SER A 172 28.09 -36.43 -17.95
CA SER A 172 28.82 -36.49 -16.67
C SER A 172 28.31 -37.63 -15.78
N GLY A 173 27.23 -38.31 -16.16
CA GLY A 173 26.62 -39.40 -15.40
C GLY A 173 25.57 -38.94 -14.37
N ASN A 174 25.20 -37.66 -14.39
CA ASN A 174 24.16 -37.09 -13.54
C ASN A 174 22.79 -37.56 -14.01
N ALA A 175 21.86 -37.76 -13.08
CA ALA A 175 20.46 -38.01 -13.35
C ALA A 175 19.81 -36.75 -13.94
N VAL A 176 19.09 -36.90 -15.04
CA VAL A 176 18.33 -35.81 -15.69
C VAL A 176 16.89 -36.23 -15.90
N ILE A 177 15.96 -35.52 -15.30
CA ILE A 177 14.51 -35.70 -15.45
C ILE A 177 14.03 -34.67 -16.47
N THR A 178 13.44 -35.12 -17.59
CA THR A 178 12.87 -34.20 -18.60
C THR A 178 11.37 -34.07 -18.40
N LEU A 179 10.89 -32.87 -18.05
CA LEU A 179 9.49 -32.65 -17.62
C LEU A 179 8.56 -32.23 -18.77
N GLY A 180 9.13 -31.82 -19.90
CA GLY A 180 8.40 -31.30 -21.07
C GLY A 180 8.96 -29.93 -21.48
N ASN A 181 8.59 -29.40 -22.65
CA ASN A 181 8.92 -28.03 -23.09
C ASN A 181 10.40 -27.54 -22.97
N GLY A 182 11.36 -28.44 -22.79
CA GLY A 182 12.77 -28.09 -22.56
C GLY A 182 13.17 -27.95 -21.08
N GLU A 183 12.22 -28.15 -20.17
CA GLU A 183 12.35 -28.11 -18.71
C GLU A 183 13.04 -29.39 -18.21
N THR A 184 14.02 -29.22 -17.32
CA THR A 184 14.80 -30.35 -16.80
C THR A 184 15.21 -30.14 -15.35
N ILE A 185 15.24 -31.22 -14.57
CA ILE A 185 15.91 -31.25 -13.27
C ILE A 185 17.15 -32.15 -13.40
N THR A 186 18.32 -31.59 -13.13
CA THR A 186 19.60 -32.32 -13.11
C THR A 186 20.08 -32.51 -11.68
N LEU A 187 20.31 -33.74 -11.24
CA LEU A 187 20.86 -34.03 -9.91
C LEU A 187 22.37 -34.23 -10.01
N ALA A 188 23.13 -33.18 -9.69
CA ALA A 188 24.59 -33.17 -9.79
C ALA A 188 25.21 -34.22 -8.85
N GLY A 189 26.00 -35.13 -9.42
CA GLY A 189 26.68 -36.21 -8.68
C GLY A 189 25.79 -37.42 -8.36
N VAL A 190 24.50 -37.41 -8.71
CA VAL A 190 23.58 -38.51 -8.47
C VAL A 190 23.33 -39.27 -9.77
N SER A 191 23.56 -40.58 -9.79
CA SER A 191 23.27 -41.40 -10.98
C SER A 191 21.78 -41.73 -11.07
N ALA A 192 21.23 -41.81 -12.30
CA ALA A 192 19.82 -42.19 -12.52
C ALA A 192 19.44 -43.54 -11.87
N ALA A 193 20.37 -44.49 -11.78
CA ALA A 193 20.13 -45.80 -11.19
C ALA A 193 20.06 -45.80 -9.65
N ALA A 194 20.46 -44.71 -9.00
CA ALA A 194 20.40 -44.57 -7.55
C ALA A 194 19.01 -44.12 -7.05
N LEU A 195 18.20 -43.54 -7.94
CA LEU A 195 16.88 -43.03 -7.63
C LEU A 195 15.86 -44.17 -7.48
N THR A 196 14.96 -43.99 -6.54
CA THR A 196 13.89 -44.91 -6.16
C THR A 196 12.58 -44.15 -6.00
N ALA A 197 11.49 -44.89 -5.77
CA ALA A 197 10.19 -44.27 -5.49
C ALA A 197 10.17 -43.49 -4.17
N ASP A 198 11.07 -43.79 -3.23
CA ASP A 198 11.12 -43.09 -1.96
C ASP A 198 11.65 -41.65 -2.13
N ASP A 199 12.40 -41.35 -3.19
CA ASP A 199 12.98 -40.02 -3.47
C ASP A 199 11.97 -38.98 -3.98
N PHE A 200 10.73 -39.38 -4.27
CA PHE A 200 9.76 -38.53 -4.96
C PHE A 200 8.44 -38.39 -4.20
N LEU A 201 7.96 -37.16 -4.18
CA LEU A 201 6.60 -36.76 -3.81
C LEU A 201 5.91 -36.21 -5.06
N PHE A 202 4.57 -36.25 -5.08
CA PHE A 202 3.80 -35.79 -6.23
C PHE A 202 2.60 -34.97 -5.77
N ASN A 203 2.64 -33.68 -6.08
CA ASN A 203 1.59 -32.72 -5.73
C ASN A 203 1.29 -32.66 -4.23
N GLU A 204 2.31 -32.86 -3.39
CA GLU A 204 2.12 -32.74 -1.95
C GLU A 204 1.88 -31.27 -1.56
N ALA A 205 1.12 -31.09 -0.49
CA ALA A 205 0.91 -29.75 0.06
C ALA A 205 2.03 -29.46 1.06
N VAL A 206 2.91 -28.53 0.69
CA VAL A 206 3.99 -28.10 1.56
C VAL A 206 3.57 -26.94 2.45
N VAL A 207 4.10 -26.93 3.68
CA VAL A 207 3.92 -25.84 4.64
C VAL A 207 5.29 -25.30 5.01
N THR A 208 5.47 -23.99 4.81
CA THR A 208 6.62 -23.25 5.28
C THR A 208 6.23 -22.52 6.57
N HIS A 209 7.09 -22.55 7.58
CA HIS A 209 6.87 -21.82 8.82
C HIS A 209 7.83 -20.63 8.92
N ASN A 210 7.29 -19.41 8.95
CA ASN A 210 8.06 -18.22 9.27
C ASN A 210 7.66 -17.69 10.65
N THR A 211 8.53 -17.92 11.63
CA THR A 211 8.35 -17.41 13.00
C THR A 211 9.28 -16.24 13.32
N GLY A 212 10.21 -15.92 12.41
CA GLY A 212 11.26 -14.92 12.59
C GLY A 212 11.11 -13.76 11.62
N ASN A 213 12.25 -13.18 11.25
CA ASN A 213 12.32 -12.11 10.27
C ASN A 213 12.89 -12.66 8.97
N MET A 214 12.06 -12.70 7.93
CA MET A 214 12.47 -13.00 6.57
C MET A 214 12.68 -11.68 5.81
N VAL A 215 13.77 -11.57 5.06
CA VAL A 215 14.12 -10.34 4.33
C VAL A 215 14.48 -10.65 2.88
N VAL A 216 13.70 -10.13 1.95
CA VAL A 216 14.01 -10.10 0.52
C VAL A 216 14.68 -8.74 0.24
N ALA A 217 16.00 -8.77 0.07
CA ALA A 217 16.82 -7.56 -0.10
C ALA A 217 16.65 -6.91 -1.47
N ASP A 218 17.04 -5.64 -1.63
CA ASP A 218 16.97 -4.92 -2.90
C ASP A 218 17.53 -5.74 -4.08
N GLY A 219 16.74 -5.88 -5.14
CA GLY A 219 17.12 -6.62 -6.34
C GLY A 219 16.86 -8.13 -6.27
N ALA A 220 16.53 -8.66 -5.09
CA ALA A 220 16.43 -10.10 -4.86
C ALA A 220 15.02 -10.61 -5.16
N LEU A 221 14.93 -11.93 -5.36
CA LEU A 221 13.70 -12.66 -5.57
C LEU A 221 13.60 -13.83 -4.60
N MET A 222 12.39 -14.17 -4.14
CA MET A 222 12.15 -15.37 -3.35
C MET A 222 10.81 -16.04 -3.74
N PRO A 223 10.81 -17.31 -4.19
CA PRO A 223 9.61 -18.04 -4.57
C PRO A 223 8.95 -18.77 -3.40
N PHE A 224 7.61 -18.86 -3.42
CA PHE A 224 6.82 -19.68 -2.49
C PHE A 224 5.63 -20.37 -3.14
N SER A 225 5.25 -21.52 -2.58
CA SER A 225 4.02 -22.24 -2.93
C SER A 225 3.38 -22.87 -1.69
N GLY A 226 2.10 -23.25 -1.81
CA GLY A 226 1.40 -23.98 -0.76
C GLY A 226 0.94 -23.08 0.37
N THR A 227 1.24 -23.46 1.61
CA THR A 227 0.90 -22.66 2.80
C THR A 227 2.15 -22.07 3.41
N LEU A 228 2.14 -20.77 3.69
CA LEU A 228 3.14 -20.11 4.52
C LEU A 228 2.48 -19.66 5.82
N ASP A 229 2.79 -20.40 6.88
CA ASP A 229 2.41 -20.09 8.25
C ASP A 229 3.36 -19.02 8.79
N ASN A 230 3.00 -17.77 8.54
CA ASN A 230 3.74 -16.59 8.91
C ASN A 230 3.18 -16.05 10.23
N THR A 231 3.82 -16.42 11.34
CA THR A 231 3.60 -15.77 12.66
C THR A 231 4.62 -14.67 12.92
N GLY A 232 5.64 -14.56 12.07
CA GLY A 232 6.71 -13.58 12.13
C GLY A 232 6.49 -12.42 11.16
N SER A 233 7.58 -11.96 10.54
CA SER A 233 7.58 -10.87 9.56
C SER A 233 8.31 -11.27 8.29
N ILE A 234 7.81 -10.79 7.16
CA ILE A 234 8.45 -10.86 5.85
C ILE A 234 8.64 -9.42 5.40
N HIS A 235 9.87 -9.04 5.03
CA HIS A 235 10.20 -7.70 4.56
C HIS A 235 10.66 -7.77 3.11
N ILE A 236 10.00 -7.04 2.23
CA ILE A 236 10.40 -6.84 0.83
C ILE A 236 10.99 -5.44 0.75
N THR A 237 12.32 -5.36 0.61
CA THR A 237 13.06 -4.13 0.95
C THR A 237 13.72 -3.48 -0.24
N SER A 238 12.94 -3.19 -1.29
CA SER A 238 13.46 -2.42 -2.43
C SER A 238 13.95 -1.04 -1.99
N THR A 239 15.08 -0.64 -2.54
CA THR A 239 15.68 0.70 -2.48
C THR A 239 15.79 1.35 -3.86
N GLY A 240 15.24 0.70 -4.89
CA GLY A 240 15.22 1.18 -6.27
C GLY A 240 15.29 0.07 -7.32
N SER A 241 15.68 -1.15 -6.96
CA SER A 241 15.69 -2.31 -7.84
C SER A 241 14.42 -3.15 -7.64
N GLU A 242 13.95 -3.83 -8.68
CA GLU A 242 12.85 -4.80 -8.57
C GLU A 242 13.18 -5.83 -7.49
N THR A 243 12.28 -6.02 -6.53
CA THR A 243 12.47 -6.86 -5.37
C THR A 243 11.21 -7.68 -5.16
N ASP A 244 11.35 -8.98 -5.29
CA ASP A 244 10.27 -9.81 -5.77
C ASP A 244 9.95 -10.95 -4.81
N LEU A 245 8.66 -11.17 -4.58
CA LEU A 245 8.14 -12.40 -3.98
C LEU A 245 7.25 -13.10 -5.00
N GLU A 246 7.77 -14.17 -5.59
CA GLU A 246 7.06 -14.95 -6.60
C GLU A 246 6.19 -16.01 -5.94
N ILE A 247 4.96 -16.15 -6.41
CA ILE A 247 4.05 -17.21 -6.01
C ILE A 247 3.99 -18.22 -7.14
N VAL A 248 4.39 -19.46 -6.87
CA VAL A 248 4.48 -20.48 -7.92
C VAL A 248 3.28 -21.43 -7.90
N GLN A 249 2.74 -21.67 -9.09
CA GLN A 249 1.75 -22.70 -9.46
C GLN A 249 0.50 -22.83 -8.57
N ARG A 250 0.57 -23.57 -7.45
CA ARG A 250 -0.58 -23.90 -6.60
C ARG A 250 -1.17 -22.70 -5.86
N GLY A 251 -0.51 -21.55 -5.95
CA GLY A 251 -0.83 -20.39 -5.14
C GLY A 251 -0.17 -20.46 -3.78
N LEU A 252 -0.37 -19.40 -3.01
CA LEU A 252 0.14 -19.23 -1.67
C LEU A 252 -1.02 -18.89 -0.75
N THR A 253 -1.16 -19.64 0.35
CA THR A 253 -2.04 -19.29 1.46
C THR A 253 -1.19 -18.75 2.60
N LEU A 254 -1.31 -17.44 2.88
CA LEU A 254 -0.67 -16.79 4.01
C LEU A 254 -1.56 -16.93 5.26
N THR A 255 -1.07 -17.64 6.28
CA THR A 255 -1.74 -17.81 7.59
C THR A 255 -0.83 -17.39 8.73
N GLY A 256 -1.31 -17.43 9.97
CA GLY A 256 -0.47 -17.25 11.17
C GLY A 256 -0.51 -15.84 11.77
N GLY A 257 -1.20 -14.90 11.12
CA GLY A 257 -1.46 -13.56 11.66
C GLY A 257 -0.25 -12.62 11.70
N GLY A 258 0.86 -12.97 11.04
CA GLY A 258 2.07 -12.15 10.94
C GLY A 258 1.95 -11.01 9.92
N THR A 259 3.11 -10.46 9.56
CA THR A 259 3.20 -9.32 8.62
C THR A 259 3.98 -9.63 7.36
N VAL A 260 3.58 -8.99 6.26
CA VAL A 260 4.35 -8.82 5.04
C VAL A 260 4.49 -7.32 4.80
N THR A 261 5.68 -6.77 4.90
CA THR A 261 5.94 -5.34 4.80
C THR A 261 6.80 -5.05 3.58
N LEU A 262 6.25 -4.30 2.63
CA LEU A 262 6.94 -3.75 1.49
C LEU A 262 7.54 -2.40 1.91
N SER A 263 8.78 -2.11 1.52
CA SER A 263 9.34 -0.78 1.73
C SER A 263 8.52 0.29 0.98
N ASP A 264 8.73 1.57 1.31
CA ASP A 264 8.07 2.67 0.59
C ASP A 264 8.72 2.89 -0.80
N ASN A 265 8.56 1.93 -1.70
CA ASN A 265 9.13 1.93 -3.04
C ASN A 265 8.22 1.18 -4.03
N ALA A 266 8.03 1.74 -5.23
CA ALA A 266 7.19 1.13 -6.27
C ALA A 266 7.77 -0.15 -6.88
N ALA A 267 9.05 -0.45 -6.65
CA ALA A 267 9.74 -1.62 -7.19
C ALA A 267 9.66 -2.87 -6.28
N ASN A 268 8.89 -2.83 -5.20
CA ASN A 268 8.50 -4.06 -4.49
C ASN A 268 7.38 -4.76 -5.27
N ILE A 269 7.51 -6.05 -5.55
CA ILE A 269 6.52 -6.78 -6.34
C ILE A 269 6.20 -8.12 -5.68
N ILE A 270 4.91 -8.41 -5.52
CA ILE A 270 4.40 -9.75 -5.22
C ILE A 270 3.62 -10.19 -6.44
N PHE A 271 4.02 -11.26 -7.13
CA PHE A 271 3.35 -11.69 -8.37
C PHE A 271 3.24 -13.22 -8.42
N GLY A 272 2.40 -13.73 -9.32
CA GLY A 272 2.27 -15.16 -9.57
C GLY A 272 3.02 -15.59 -10.83
N SER A 273 3.49 -16.83 -10.88
CA SER A 273 4.13 -17.40 -12.07
C SER A 273 3.18 -17.54 -13.28
N SER A 274 1.87 -17.35 -13.07
CA SER A 274 0.86 -17.17 -14.13
C SER A 274 -0.40 -16.49 -13.59
N ASP A 275 -1.28 -16.04 -14.48
CA ASP A 275 -2.54 -15.35 -14.16
C ASP A 275 -3.50 -16.19 -13.28
N HIS A 276 -3.34 -17.51 -13.21
CA HIS A 276 -4.23 -18.40 -12.46
C HIS A 276 -3.73 -18.70 -11.04
N VAL A 277 -2.50 -18.28 -10.72
CA VAL A 277 -1.93 -18.47 -9.39
C VAL A 277 -2.71 -17.61 -8.40
N THR A 278 -3.09 -18.17 -7.25
CA THR A 278 -3.86 -17.44 -6.24
C THR A 278 -3.02 -17.08 -5.03
N LEU A 279 -2.97 -15.80 -4.67
CA LEU A 279 -2.55 -15.36 -3.34
C LEU A 279 -3.79 -15.29 -2.45
N THR A 280 -3.83 -16.09 -1.39
CA THR A 280 -4.85 -16.03 -0.34
C THR A 280 -4.23 -15.45 0.93
N ASN A 281 -4.54 -14.21 1.25
CA ASN A 281 -4.21 -13.61 2.54
C ASN A 281 -5.31 -13.93 3.56
N VAL A 282 -5.09 -14.92 4.44
CA VAL A 282 -6.14 -15.38 5.37
C VAL A 282 -6.29 -14.44 6.55
N ASP A 283 -5.19 -14.12 7.22
CA ASP A 283 -5.18 -13.37 8.48
C ASP A 283 -3.93 -12.50 8.66
N ASN A 284 -3.04 -12.43 7.67
CA ASN A 284 -1.85 -11.61 7.75
C ASN A 284 -2.16 -10.14 7.41
N THR A 285 -1.25 -9.25 7.84
CA THR A 285 -1.24 -7.85 7.42
C THR A 285 -0.19 -7.66 6.33
N ILE A 286 -0.61 -7.28 5.13
CA ILE A 286 0.28 -6.83 4.05
C ILE A 286 0.28 -5.29 4.06
N SER A 287 1.44 -4.65 4.15
CA SER A 287 1.52 -3.18 4.14
C SER A 287 2.70 -2.65 3.33
N GLY A 288 2.69 -1.36 2.99
CA GLY A 288 3.77 -0.69 2.28
C GLY A 288 3.36 -0.07 0.95
N ALA A 289 4.33 0.04 0.05
CA ALA A 289 4.15 0.48 -1.33
C ALA A 289 4.78 -0.53 -2.31
N GLY A 290 4.31 -0.54 -3.56
CA GLY A 290 4.73 -1.53 -4.56
C GLY A 290 3.56 -2.07 -5.36
N LYS A 291 3.71 -3.27 -5.90
CA LYS A 291 2.71 -3.94 -6.72
C LYS A 291 2.32 -5.30 -6.15
N LEU A 292 1.01 -5.57 -6.11
CA LEU A 292 0.43 -6.87 -5.86
C LEU A 292 -0.22 -7.37 -7.15
N GLY A 293 0.40 -8.38 -7.74
CA GLY A 293 -0.03 -9.14 -8.90
C GLY A 293 0.74 -8.82 -10.19
N ASP A 294 1.04 -7.56 -10.47
CA ASP A 294 1.65 -7.09 -11.73
C ASP A 294 0.99 -7.68 -12.99
N GLY A 295 -0.33 -7.86 -12.94
CA GLY A 295 -1.14 -8.47 -14.00
C GLY A 295 -1.20 -10.01 -13.98
N HIS A 296 -0.39 -10.66 -13.13
CA HIS A 296 -0.16 -12.10 -13.13
C HIS A 296 -0.55 -12.76 -11.79
N LEU A 297 -1.80 -12.59 -11.34
CA LEU A 297 -2.25 -13.14 -10.06
C LEU A 297 -3.78 -13.19 -9.97
N THR A 298 -4.32 -14.06 -9.13
CA THR A 298 -5.64 -13.93 -8.51
C THR A 298 -5.47 -13.59 -7.03
N LEU A 299 -6.13 -12.55 -6.53
CA LEU A 299 -6.00 -12.12 -5.13
C LEU A 299 -7.28 -12.40 -4.34
N VAL A 300 -7.14 -13.11 -3.22
CA VAL A 300 -8.18 -13.33 -2.22
C VAL A 300 -7.71 -12.75 -0.88
N ASN A 301 -8.34 -11.68 -0.43
CA ASN A 301 -8.02 -11.02 0.83
C ASN A 301 -9.10 -11.27 1.88
N ALA A 302 -8.76 -12.00 2.94
CA ALA A 302 -9.54 -12.14 4.17
C ALA A 302 -8.87 -11.50 5.39
N GLY A 303 -7.56 -11.25 5.31
CA GLY A 303 -6.79 -10.46 6.26
C GLY A 303 -6.86 -8.95 5.96
N THR A 304 -5.73 -8.27 6.12
CA THR A 304 -5.63 -6.82 5.96
C THR A 304 -4.56 -6.47 4.94
N ILE A 305 -4.85 -5.56 4.00
CA ILE A 305 -3.89 -4.96 3.07
C ILE A 305 -3.96 -3.44 3.24
N ILE A 306 -2.83 -2.79 3.50
CA ILE A 306 -2.73 -1.36 3.83
C ILE A 306 -1.71 -0.66 2.94
N ALA A 307 -2.14 0.35 2.19
CA ALA A 307 -1.24 1.30 1.54
C ALA A 307 -0.88 2.41 2.54
N ASP A 308 0.25 2.28 3.24
CA ASP A 308 0.72 3.21 4.29
C ASP A 308 1.94 4.06 3.86
N GLY A 309 2.43 3.87 2.63
CA GLY A 309 3.59 4.56 2.07
C GLY A 309 3.30 5.93 1.45
N SER A 310 4.37 6.65 1.11
CA SER A 310 4.29 7.86 0.28
C SER A 310 4.23 7.55 -1.22
N HIS A 311 4.66 6.36 -1.63
CA HIS A 311 4.39 5.76 -2.94
C HIS A 311 3.13 4.90 -2.89
N ALA A 312 2.48 4.73 -4.04
CA ALA A 312 1.26 3.96 -4.12
C ALA A 312 1.49 2.47 -3.87
N LEU A 313 0.51 1.83 -3.25
CA LEU A 313 0.32 0.39 -3.35
C LEU A 313 -0.63 0.12 -4.52
N VAL A 314 -0.16 -0.62 -5.51
CA VAL A 314 -0.91 -0.95 -6.71
C VAL A 314 -1.36 -2.41 -6.65
N ILE A 315 -2.66 -2.66 -6.80
CA ILE A 315 -3.20 -4.01 -6.95
C ILE A 315 -3.62 -4.19 -8.42
N ASP A 316 -2.97 -5.13 -9.09
CA ASP A 316 -3.24 -5.49 -10.49
C ASP A 316 -3.18 -7.02 -10.64
N THR A 317 -4.35 -7.64 -10.69
CA THR A 317 -4.57 -9.07 -10.93
C THR A 317 -4.94 -9.37 -12.38
N GLY A 318 -4.68 -8.42 -13.28
CA GLY A 318 -4.99 -8.53 -14.70
C GLY A 318 -6.51 -8.67 -14.93
N ALA A 319 -6.91 -9.72 -15.64
CA ALA A 319 -8.30 -10.00 -15.95
C ALA A 319 -9.10 -10.63 -14.80
N ASN A 320 -8.43 -11.01 -13.69
CA ASN A 320 -9.10 -11.59 -12.55
C ASN A 320 -9.57 -10.49 -11.60
N ALA A 321 -10.79 -10.61 -11.08
CA ALA A 321 -11.26 -9.72 -10.04
C ALA A 321 -10.60 -10.03 -8.68
N VAL A 322 -10.28 -8.98 -7.94
CA VAL A 322 -9.84 -9.07 -6.54
C VAL A 322 -11.04 -9.46 -5.67
N SER A 323 -10.91 -10.52 -4.86
CA SER A 323 -11.95 -10.91 -3.89
C SER A 323 -11.57 -10.42 -2.50
N ASN A 324 -12.27 -9.41 -1.99
CA ASN A 324 -12.05 -8.88 -0.64
C ASN A 324 -13.17 -9.27 0.32
N THR A 325 -12.87 -10.04 1.36
CA THR A 325 -13.73 -10.26 2.54
C THR A 325 -13.15 -9.68 3.83
N GLY A 326 -11.87 -9.28 3.78
CA GLY A 326 -11.16 -8.61 4.87
C GLY A 326 -11.15 -7.09 4.67
N THR A 327 -9.99 -6.47 4.87
CA THR A 327 -9.79 -5.02 4.75
C THR A 327 -8.81 -4.69 3.64
N LEU A 328 -9.20 -3.76 2.76
CA LEU A 328 -8.32 -2.99 1.88
C LEU A 328 -8.34 -1.54 2.37
N GLU A 329 -7.19 -0.99 2.74
CA GLU A 329 -7.11 0.33 3.39
C GLU A 329 -6.01 1.20 2.78
N ALA A 330 -6.25 2.51 2.68
CA ALA A 330 -5.25 3.50 2.31
C ALA A 330 -5.09 4.53 3.44
N THR A 331 -3.89 4.61 4.02
CA THR A 331 -3.53 5.60 5.06
C THR A 331 -2.38 6.50 4.64
N GLY A 332 -1.55 6.04 3.70
CA GLY A 332 -0.40 6.77 3.18
C GLY A 332 -0.76 7.73 2.07
N ALA A 333 0.04 8.79 1.92
CA ALA A 333 -0.15 9.82 0.90
C ALA A 333 -0.02 9.28 -0.54
N GLY A 334 0.65 8.13 -0.73
CA GLY A 334 0.73 7.46 -2.03
C GLY A 334 -0.58 6.82 -2.47
N GLY A 335 -1.45 6.47 -1.52
CA GLY A 335 -2.76 5.88 -1.77
C GLY A 335 -2.73 4.42 -2.21
N LEU A 336 -3.93 3.85 -2.29
CA LEU A 336 -4.20 2.52 -2.83
C LEU A 336 -4.80 2.66 -4.24
N HIS A 337 -4.22 1.98 -5.22
CA HIS A 337 -4.71 1.98 -6.59
C HIS A 337 -5.02 0.54 -7.03
N ILE A 338 -6.29 0.26 -7.31
CA ILE A 338 -6.75 -1.04 -7.78
C ILE A 338 -7.09 -0.93 -9.26
N HIS A 339 -6.27 -1.55 -10.12
CA HIS A 339 -6.47 -1.55 -11.57
C HIS A 339 -7.51 -2.59 -12.01
N SER A 340 -7.59 -3.71 -11.30
CA SER A 340 -8.50 -4.80 -11.63
C SER A 340 -9.91 -4.59 -11.08
N ASP A 341 -10.86 -5.36 -11.59
CA ASP A 341 -12.21 -5.45 -11.00
C ASP A 341 -12.12 -5.86 -9.52
N LEU A 342 -13.05 -5.36 -8.70
CA LEU A 342 -13.10 -5.62 -7.27
C LEU A 342 -14.46 -6.23 -6.89
N VAL A 343 -14.41 -7.39 -6.25
CA VAL A 343 -15.54 -7.97 -5.52
C VAL A 343 -15.34 -7.70 -4.03
N ASN A 344 -15.91 -6.62 -3.52
CA ASN A 344 -15.81 -6.20 -2.13
C ASN A 344 -16.98 -6.74 -1.29
N ASN A 345 -16.71 -7.75 -0.46
CA ASN A 345 -17.62 -8.26 0.56
C ASN A 345 -17.13 -7.95 1.99
N GLY A 346 -16.01 -7.23 2.10
CA GLY A 346 -15.40 -6.78 3.35
C GLY A 346 -15.46 -5.27 3.48
N LEU A 347 -14.32 -4.68 3.85
CA LEU A 347 -14.12 -3.24 3.97
C LEU A 347 -13.14 -2.74 2.92
N LEU A 348 -13.52 -1.69 2.20
CA LEU A 348 -12.63 -0.82 1.44
C LEU A 348 -12.61 0.55 2.15
N TRP A 349 -11.44 1.03 2.55
CA TRP A 349 -11.32 2.21 3.40
C TRP A 349 -10.29 3.20 2.89
N ALA A 350 -10.73 4.39 2.49
CA ALA A 350 -9.88 5.55 2.27
C ALA A 350 -9.74 6.32 3.60
N ASN A 351 -8.65 6.08 4.34
CA ASN A 351 -8.45 6.53 5.72
C ASN A 351 -7.33 7.57 5.79
N GLY A 352 -7.58 8.77 5.28
CA GLY A 352 -6.57 9.81 5.06
C GLY A 352 -5.65 9.56 3.85
N GLY A 353 -5.60 8.34 3.30
CA GLY A 353 -4.99 8.02 2.02
C GLY A 353 -6.05 7.86 0.92
N ASN A 354 -5.72 8.30 -0.30
CA ASN A 354 -6.64 8.20 -1.45
C ASN A 354 -6.81 6.74 -1.91
N VAL A 355 -7.99 6.43 -2.45
CA VAL A 355 -8.28 5.16 -3.13
C VAL A 355 -8.69 5.45 -4.57
N ASN A 356 -8.03 4.79 -5.54
CA ASN A 356 -8.41 4.80 -6.95
C ASN A 356 -8.84 3.41 -7.42
N LEU A 357 -9.99 3.33 -8.10
CA LEU A 357 -10.62 2.10 -8.57
C LEU A 357 -10.83 2.20 -10.08
N ASP A 358 -9.99 1.56 -10.89
CA ASP A 358 -10.13 1.63 -12.34
C ASP A 358 -11.20 0.67 -12.88
N GLY A 359 -11.30 -0.52 -12.27
CA GLY A 359 -12.19 -1.61 -12.68
C GLY A 359 -13.61 -1.52 -12.09
N ASP A 360 -14.45 -2.50 -12.46
CA ASP A 360 -15.82 -2.62 -11.93
C ASP A 360 -15.80 -3.02 -10.45
N VAL A 361 -16.61 -2.36 -9.63
CA VAL A 361 -16.78 -2.68 -8.20
C VAL A 361 -18.15 -3.27 -7.94
N SER A 362 -18.15 -4.48 -7.39
CA SER A 362 -19.34 -5.25 -7.03
C SER A 362 -19.18 -5.88 -5.65
N GLY A 363 -20.28 -6.39 -5.09
CA GLY A 363 -20.27 -7.05 -3.80
C GLY A 363 -21.33 -6.49 -2.85
N SER A 364 -21.19 -6.79 -1.57
CA SER A 364 -22.06 -6.31 -0.51
C SER A 364 -21.29 -5.75 0.68
N GLY A 365 -20.04 -5.38 0.46
CA GLY A 365 -19.14 -4.82 1.45
C GLY A 365 -19.49 -3.38 1.81
N THR A 366 -18.60 -2.76 2.58
CA THR A 366 -18.68 -1.35 2.94
C THR A 366 -17.53 -0.60 2.29
N VAL A 367 -17.82 0.60 1.79
CA VAL A 367 -16.81 1.59 1.42
C VAL A 367 -16.88 2.74 2.43
N LEU A 368 -15.76 3.02 3.09
CA LEU A 368 -15.64 4.05 4.12
C LEU A 368 -14.61 5.10 3.70
N LEU A 369 -14.92 6.38 3.93
CA LEU A 369 -13.98 7.48 3.82
C LEU A 369 -13.82 8.16 5.17
N SER A 370 -12.59 8.49 5.55
CA SER A 370 -12.23 9.19 6.79
C SER A 370 -11.02 10.08 6.55
N GLY A 371 -10.86 11.14 7.36
CA GLY A 371 -9.83 12.15 7.15
C GLY A 371 -9.85 12.80 5.75
N HIS A 372 -8.70 13.31 5.33
CA HIS A 372 -8.51 13.90 4.00
C HIS A 372 -8.25 12.81 2.95
N ALA A 373 -9.30 12.15 2.48
CA ALA A 373 -9.18 11.07 1.51
C ALA A 373 -10.16 11.24 0.37
N ASN A 374 -9.65 11.11 -0.86
CA ASN A 374 -10.46 11.05 -2.06
C ASN A 374 -10.71 9.62 -2.49
N LEU A 375 -11.86 9.41 -3.15
CA LEU A 375 -12.23 8.16 -3.79
C LEU A 375 -12.48 8.42 -5.27
N GLU A 376 -11.74 7.75 -6.15
CA GLU A 376 -11.95 7.77 -7.59
C GLU A 376 -12.59 6.46 -8.05
N ILE A 377 -13.63 6.56 -8.88
CA ILE A 377 -14.43 5.44 -9.35
C ILE A 377 -14.46 5.48 -10.89
N GLY A 378 -13.55 4.70 -11.48
CA GLY A 378 -13.38 4.52 -12.91
C GLY A 378 -14.38 3.56 -13.55
N GLY A 379 -14.81 2.51 -12.84
CA GLY A 379 -15.73 1.48 -13.36
C GLY A 379 -17.20 1.64 -12.97
N SER A 380 -17.99 0.59 -13.19
CA SER A 380 -19.34 0.49 -12.59
C SER A 380 -19.27 0.29 -11.08
N PHE A 381 -20.26 0.81 -10.36
CA PHE A 381 -20.23 0.81 -8.90
C PHE A 381 -21.65 0.69 -8.31
N HIS A 382 -21.84 -0.22 -7.35
CA HIS A 382 -23.15 -0.48 -6.74
C HIS A 382 -23.17 -0.43 -5.19
N GLU A 383 -22.03 -0.27 -4.53
CA GLU A 383 -21.97 -0.40 -3.07
C GLU A 383 -22.45 0.85 -2.31
N ALA A 384 -22.60 0.71 -1.00
CA ALA A 384 -22.87 1.83 -0.11
C ALA A 384 -21.54 2.48 0.31
N ILE A 385 -21.43 3.78 0.08
CA ILE A 385 -20.34 4.63 0.54
C ILE A 385 -20.80 5.36 1.81
N THR A 386 -19.99 5.30 2.86
CA THR A 386 -20.19 6.06 4.09
C THR A 386 -19.00 6.97 4.32
N LEU A 387 -19.26 8.23 4.65
CA LEU A 387 -18.25 9.17 5.08
C LEU A 387 -18.29 9.27 6.61
N GLY A 388 -17.10 9.19 7.22
CA GLY A 388 -16.89 9.56 8.61
C GLY A 388 -17.18 11.04 8.82
N LYS A 389 -17.41 11.46 10.06
CA LYS A 389 -17.63 12.89 10.33
C LYS A 389 -16.38 13.70 10.04
N ASP A 390 -15.22 13.11 10.23
CA ASP A 390 -13.91 13.70 9.95
C ASP A 390 -13.52 13.66 8.47
N ALA A 391 -14.39 13.14 7.59
CA ALA A 391 -14.07 13.05 6.17
C ALA A 391 -14.04 14.44 5.53
N GLN A 392 -13.01 14.68 4.72
CA GLN A 392 -12.93 15.79 3.79
C GLN A 392 -12.63 15.17 2.43
N ALA A 393 -13.70 14.80 1.71
CA ALA A 393 -13.58 13.92 0.57
C ALA A 393 -14.09 14.55 -0.73
N THR A 394 -13.31 14.36 -1.80
CA THR A 394 -13.86 14.38 -3.15
C THR A 394 -14.09 12.95 -3.61
N ILE A 395 -15.35 12.60 -3.87
CA ILE A 395 -15.69 11.36 -4.56
C ILE A 395 -15.87 11.69 -6.04
N THR A 396 -15.03 11.11 -6.88
CA THR A 396 -15.15 11.24 -8.33
C THR A 396 -15.79 10.00 -8.92
N ILE A 397 -16.74 10.25 -9.82
CA ILE A 397 -17.49 9.23 -10.56
C ILE A 397 -17.21 9.50 -12.04
N ASP A 398 -16.34 8.72 -12.64
CA ASP A 398 -15.94 8.93 -14.03
C ASP A 398 -17.05 8.57 -15.02
N HIS A 399 -17.86 7.54 -14.69
CA HIS A 399 -18.97 7.07 -15.52
C HIS A 399 -20.31 7.22 -14.81
N ALA A 400 -20.94 8.39 -14.94
CA ALA A 400 -22.14 8.78 -14.20
C ALA A 400 -23.29 7.75 -14.27
N ALA A 401 -23.52 7.16 -15.44
CA ALA A 401 -24.62 6.21 -15.65
C ALA A 401 -24.34 4.81 -15.06
N ALA A 402 -23.09 4.48 -14.77
CA ALA A 402 -22.66 3.20 -14.22
C ALA A 402 -22.66 3.17 -12.69
N PHE A 403 -22.78 4.33 -12.05
CA PHE A 403 -22.96 4.46 -10.62
C PHE A 403 -24.42 4.20 -10.23
N THR A 404 -24.62 3.20 -9.37
CA THR A 404 -25.94 2.81 -8.84
C THR A 404 -25.95 2.63 -7.32
N GLY A 405 -24.83 2.97 -6.66
CA GLY A 405 -24.67 2.90 -5.22
C GLY A 405 -25.40 4.01 -4.46
N THR A 406 -25.17 4.06 -3.15
CA THR A 406 -25.70 5.12 -2.27
C THR A 406 -24.58 5.75 -1.46
N ILE A 407 -24.72 7.03 -1.13
CA ILE A 407 -23.74 7.78 -0.33
C ILE A 407 -24.42 8.31 0.94
N ALA A 408 -23.73 8.20 2.07
CA ALA A 408 -24.17 8.71 3.36
C ALA A 408 -23.05 9.48 4.05
N GLY A 409 -23.40 10.47 4.88
CA GLY A 409 -22.45 11.18 5.72
C GLY A 409 -21.80 12.41 5.08
N LEU A 410 -22.22 12.80 3.87
CA LEU A 410 -21.74 14.03 3.22
C LEU A 410 -22.04 15.26 4.09
N ASP A 411 -21.05 16.13 4.25
CA ASP A 411 -21.14 17.42 4.94
C ASP A 411 -20.58 18.58 4.10
N GLY A 412 -20.42 19.76 4.69
CA GLY A 412 -19.98 20.97 4.02
C GLY A 412 -18.55 20.94 3.44
N ASN A 413 -17.74 19.93 3.78
CA ASN A 413 -16.38 19.74 3.26
C ASN A 413 -16.31 18.82 2.04
N ASP A 414 -17.40 18.17 1.68
CA ASP A 414 -17.39 17.12 0.68
C ASP A 414 -17.80 17.61 -0.69
N ALA A 415 -17.29 16.92 -1.72
CA ALA A 415 -17.65 17.17 -3.10
C ALA A 415 -17.92 15.87 -3.85
N LEU A 416 -18.89 15.91 -4.76
CA LEU A 416 -19.07 14.88 -5.78
C LEU A 416 -18.65 15.43 -7.14
N ARG A 417 -17.68 14.79 -7.78
CA ARG A 417 -17.18 15.15 -9.11
C ARG A 417 -17.62 14.12 -10.14
N PHE A 418 -17.93 14.58 -11.35
CA PHE A 418 -18.40 13.72 -12.43
C PHE A 418 -17.50 13.88 -13.66
N GLY A 419 -16.81 12.80 -14.05
CA GLY A 419 -15.81 12.82 -15.12
C GLY A 419 -16.40 12.94 -16.53
N ASP A 420 -17.60 12.39 -16.75
CA ASP A 420 -18.29 12.39 -18.05
C ASP A 420 -19.42 13.43 -18.18
N ILE A 421 -19.75 14.18 -17.12
CA ILE A 421 -20.77 15.23 -17.18
C ILE A 421 -20.12 16.59 -17.47
N SER A 422 -20.47 17.18 -18.61
CA SER A 422 -19.93 18.47 -19.02
C SER A 422 -20.36 19.63 -18.12
N ALA A 423 -19.39 20.33 -17.53
CA ALA A 423 -19.62 21.53 -16.74
C ALA A 423 -20.37 22.65 -17.51
N ALA A 424 -20.26 22.69 -18.83
CA ALA A 424 -20.84 23.75 -19.66
C ALA A 424 -22.38 23.69 -19.73
N THR A 425 -22.96 22.50 -19.61
CA THR A 425 -24.41 22.29 -19.72
C THR A 425 -24.99 21.54 -18.52
N ALA A 426 -24.18 21.34 -17.48
CA ALA A 426 -24.59 20.66 -16.26
C ALA A 426 -25.76 21.36 -15.57
N SER A 427 -26.62 20.54 -14.99
CA SER A 427 -27.71 20.93 -14.11
C SER A 427 -27.94 19.82 -13.08
N PHE A 428 -28.53 20.16 -11.95
CA PHE A 428 -28.89 19.18 -10.93
C PHE A 428 -30.33 19.35 -10.46
N SER A 429 -30.88 18.28 -9.89
CA SER A 429 -32.13 18.29 -9.13
C SER A 429 -32.05 17.29 -8.00
N TYR A 430 -32.76 17.55 -6.90
CA TYR A 430 -32.82 16.65 -5.78
C TYR A 430 -34.28 16.35 -5.41
N ALA A 431 -34.58 15.05 -5.28
CA ALA A 431 -35.88 14.55 -4.90
C ALA A 431 -35.81 13.86 -3.53
N GLU A 432 -36.30 14.54 -2.49
CA GLU A 432 -36.42 13.99 -1.14
C GLU A 432 -37.33 12.75 -1.12
N ASN A 433 -36.96 11.75 -0.31
CA ASN A 433 -37.83 10.64 -0.02
C ASN A 433 -38.95 11.04 0.97
N ALA A 434 -40.03 10.27 1.03
CA ALA A 434 -41.19 10.59 1.88
C ALA A 434 -40.88 10.63 3.39
N GLY A 435 -39.81 9.95 3.81
CA GLY A 435 -39.38 9.89 5.21
C GLY A 435 -38.44 11.04 5.61
N LYS A 436 -37.96 11.84 4.65
CA LYS A 436 -36.90 12.85 4.83
C LYS A 436 -35.60 12.29 5.41
N THR A 437 -35.31 11.02 5.14
CA THR A 437 -34.07 10.36 5.58
C THR A 437 -33.09 10.17 4.43
N GLY A 438 -33.33 10.83 3.30
CA GLY A 438 -32.55 10.71 2.07
C GLY A 438 -33.32 11.17 0.85
N GLY A 439 -32.78 10.87 -0.32
CA GLY A 439 -33.36 11.26 -1.60
C GLY A 439 -32.47 10.84 -2.78
N VAL A 440 -32.83 11.28 -3.97
CA VAL A 440 -32.03 11.04 -5.18
C VAL A 440 -31.54 12.38 -5.71
N LEU A 441 -30.22 12.55 -5.75
CA LEU A 441 -29.54 13.64 -6.46
C LEU A 441 -29.33 13.21 -7.91
N THR A 442 -29.93 13.97 -8.84
CA THR A 442 -29.76 13.75 -10.28
C THR A 442 -28.91 14.87 -10.85
N VAL A 443 -27.80 14.53 -11.50
CA VAL A 443 -26.90 15.48 -12.19
C VAL A 443 -26.85 15.11 -13.67
N THR A 444 -27.01 16.09 -14.57
CA THR A 444 -27.03 15.82 -16.01
C THR A 444 -26.57 17.01 -16.82
N ASP A 445 -25.90 16.74 -17.95
CA ASP A 445 -25.57 17.71 -19.00
C ASP A 445 -26.49 17.60 -20.24
N GLY A 446 -27.54 16.76 -20.14
CA GLY A 446 -28.46 16.39 -21.22
C GLY A 446 -28.05 15.17 -22.05
N THR A 447 -26.78 14.74 -21.97
CA THR A 447 -26.24 13.55 -22.65
C THR A 447 -25.96 12.43 -21.64
N HIS A 448 -25.25 12.76 -20.57
CA HIS A 448 -24.95 11.87 -19.45
C HIS A 448 -25.82 12.24 -18.25
N THR A 449 -26.12 11.25 -17.40
CA THR A 449 -26.94 11.45 -16.20
C THR A 449 -26.42 10.56 -15.08
N ALA A 450 -26.09 11.17 -13.95
CA ALA A 450 -25.85 10.50 -12.69
C ALA A 450 -27.16 10.49 -11.87
N SER A 451 -27.44 9.39 -11.19
CA SER A 451 -28.54 9.27 -10.23
C SER A 451 -28.01 8.71 -8.92
N ILE A 452 -27.68 9.59 -8.00
CA ILE A 452 -27.01 9.26 -6.74
C ILE A 452 -28.05 9.14 -5.62
N GLY A 453 -28.16 7.96 -5.01
CA GLY A 453 -28.97 7.80 -3.81
C GLY A 453 -28.25 8.39 -2.61
N LEU A 454 -28.84 9.40 -1.97
CA LEU A 454 -28.30 9.99 -0.75
C LEU A 454 -29.07 9.48 0.47
N THR A 455 -28.34 9.13 1.53
CA THR A 455 -28.89 8.78 2.84
C THR A 455 -28.48 9.84 3.86
N GLY A 456 -29.46 10.50 4.47
CA GLY A 456 -29.26 11.67 5.32
C GLY A 456 -30.34 12.72 5.11
N GLU A 457 -30.39 13.71 6.00
CA GLU A 457 -31.32 14.83 5.86
C GLU A 457 -30.72 15.89 4.94
N TYR A 458 -30.98 15.78 3.64
CA TYR A 458 -30.57 16.78 2.65
C TYR A 458 -31.78 17.48 2.03
N SER A 459 -31.54 18.68 1.51
CA SER A 459 -32.48 19.53 0.79
C SER A 459 -31.81 20.14 -0.44
N ALA A 460 -32.60 20.64 -1.40
CA ALA A 460 -32.03 21.19 -2.64
C ALA A 460 -31.14 22.44 -2.42
N SER A 461 -31.27 23.13 -1.29
CA SER A 461 -30.40 24.28 -0.95
C SER A 461 -29.03 23.89 -0.44
N ASP A 462 -28.82 22.61 -0.12
CA ASP A 462 -27.59 22.11 0.45
C ASP A 462 -26.51 21.88 -0.62
N PHE A 463 -26.93 21.85 -1.88
CA PHE A 463 -26.07 21.58 -3.03
C PHE A 463 -25.83 22.87 -3.82
N SER A 464 -24.59 23.05 -4.25
CA SER A 464 -24.23 24.05 -5.25
C SER A 464 -23.54 23.39 -6.43
N LEU A 465 -23.84 23.88 -7.63
CA LEU A 465 -23.21 23.40 -8.85
C LEU A 465 -21.94 24.22 -9.08
N GLY A 466 -20.79 23.56 -9.02
CA GLY A 466 -19.47 24.09 -9.32
C GLY A 466 -18.86 23.45 -10.57
N HIS A 467 -17.64 23.87 -10.89
CA HIS A 467 -16.80 23.21 -11.88
C HIS A 467 -15.32 23.51 -11.63
N ASP A 468 -14.44 22.56 -11.93
CA ASP A 468 -12.99 22.75 -11.93
C ASP A 468 -12.45 23.36 -13.26
N GLY A 469 -13.36 23.60 -14.21
CA GLY A 469 -13.06 24.10 -15.56
C GLY A 469 -13.34 23.08 -16.66
N THR A 470 -13.44 21.78 -16.34
CA THR A 470 -13.76 20.70 -17.29
C THR A 470 -14.85 19.78 -16.79
N SER A 471 -14.79 19.35 -15.54
CA SER A 471 -15.70 18.39 -14.93
C SER A 471 -16.74 19.11 -14.07
N THR A 472 -17.93 18.51 -14.00
CA THR A 472 -19.01 19.01 -13.14
C THR A 472 -18.74 18.61 -11.70
N GLU A 473 -18.98 19.53 -10.78
CA GLU A 473 -18.85 19.29 -9.34
C GLU A 473 -20.14 19.70 -8.61
N ILE A 474 -20.57 18.86 -7.68
CA ILE A 474 -21.57 19.23 -6.67
C ILE A 474 -20.85 19.43 -5.36
N ASP A 475 -20.83 20.68 -4.92
CA ASP A 475 -20.27 21.10 -3.64
C ASP A 475 -21.41 21.10 -2.60
N PHE A 476 -21.13 20.48 -1.46
CA PHE A 476 -22.04 20.32 -0.34
C PHE A 476 -21.88 21.42 0.71
N SER A 477 -21.11 22.46 0.43
CA SER A 477 -20.95 23.63 1.29
C SER A 477 -22.27 24.28 1.67
N GLY A 478 -23.38 24.07 0.96
CA GLY A 478 -24.71 24.50 1.41
C GLY A 478 -25.17 23.84 2.71
N ILE A 479 -24.58 22.72 3.11
CA ILE A 479 -24.77 22.08 4.41
C ILE A 479 -24.09 22.93 5.46
N GLY A 480 -24.88 23.51 6.38
CA GLY A 480 -24.40 24.38 7.45
C GLY A 480 -23.61 23.66 8.56
N HIS A 481 -22.89 22.58 8.27
CA HIS A 481 -22.03 21.88 9.21
C HIS A 481 -20.68 21.53 8.56
N LEU A 482 -19.59 21.77 9.29
CA LEU A 482 -18.21 21.47 8.93
C LEU A 482 -17.58 20.63 10.04
N TYR A 483 -16.79 19.63 9.69
CA TYR A 483 -16.06 18.81 10.63
C TYR A 483 -14.58 18.71 10.20
N GLY A 484 -13.67 18.73 11.16
CA GLY A 484 -12.23 18.49 10.99
C GLY A 484 -11.84 17.07 11.41
N THR A 485 -10.55 16.78 11.30
CA THR A 485 -9.95 15.48 11.58
C THR A 485 -9.40 15.36 13.01
N ASP A 486 -8.70 14.26 13.31
CA ASP A 486 -7.88 14.15 14.53
C ASP A 486 -6.47 14.79 14.37
N GLY A 487 -6.22 15.48 13.25
CA GLY A 487 -5.02 16.24 12.94
C GLY A 487 -5.16 17.75 13.20
N ASN A 488 -4.21 18.56 12.71
CA ASN A 488 -4.35 20.01 12.81
C ASN A 488 -5.10 20.53 11.58
N ASP A 489 -6.35 20.95 11.76
CA ASP A 489 -7.23 21.34 10.66
C ASP A 489 -7.33 22.85 10.45
N THR A 490 -7.78 23.26 9.26
CA THR A 490 -8.17 24.65 8.97
C THR A 490 -9.58 24.69 8.40
N LEU A 491 -10.54 25.01 9.26
CA LEU A 491 -11.97 25.01 8.95
C LEU A 491 -12.40 26.41 8.53
N THR A 492 -12.79 26.60 7.26
CA THR A 492 -13.24 27.90 6.74
C THR A 492 -14.72 27.90 6.46
N SER A 493 -15.46 28.80 7.10
CA SER A 493 -16.91 28.94 6.89
C SER A 493 -17.26 30.12 5.98
N GLY A 494 -18.46 30.10 5.38
CA GLY A 494 -19.09 31.28 4.77
C GLY A 494 -20.01 32.06 5.73
N GLY A 495 -19.96 31.75 7.04
CA GLY A 495 -20.87 32.23 8.08
C GLY A 495 -22.15 31.39 8.24
N GLY A 496 -22.51 31.08 9.49
CA GLY A 496 -23.70 30.34 9.88
C GLY A 496 -23.51 28.83 9.95
N TYR A 497 -22.27 28.34 10.00
CA TYR A 497 -21.95 26.92 10.07
C TYR A 497 -21.82 26.46 11.51
N THR A 498 -22.17 25.21 11.78
CA THR A 498 -21.69 24.50 12.96
C THR A 498 -20.37 23.83 12.59
N MET A 499 -19.30 24.11 13.32
CA MET A 499 -17.96 23.59 13.06
C MET A 499 -17.48 22.75 14.24
N THR A 500 -16.86 21.62 13.95
CA THR A 500 -16.24 20.74 14.96
C THR A 500 -14.82 20.45 14.49
N GLY A 501 -13.80 20.82 15.25
CA GLY A 501 -12.39 20.64 14.84
C GLY A 501 -11.93 19.20 14.93
N GLY A 502 -12.33 18.47 15.98
CA GLY A 502 -11.85 17.14 16.29
C GLY A 502 -10.72 17.17 17.33
N ALA A 503 -9.65 16.43 17.09
CA ALA A 503 -8.46 16.49 17.93
C ALA A 503 -7.32 17.15 17.18
N GLY A 504 -6.49 17.95 17.85
CA GLY A 504 -5.36 18.63 17.20
C GLY A 504 -5.47 20.15 17.29
N ALA A 505 -4.42 20.85 16.87
CA ALA A 505 -4.35 22.31 16.97
C ALA A 505 -5.07 22.96 15.80
N ASP A 506 -6.39 23.10 15.90
CA ASP A 506 -7.25 23.51 14.78
C ASP A 506 -7.32 25.02 14.59
N THR A 507 -7.53 25.46 13.35
CA THR A 507 -7.73 26.86 13.00
C THR A 507 -9.12 27.07 12.40
N PHE A 508 -10.00 27.76 13.11
CA PHE A 508 -11.34 28.11 12.62
C PHE A 508 -11.31 29.50 12.00
N VAL A 509 -11.46 29.58 10.68
CA VAL A 509 -11.40 30.81 9.90
C VAL A 509 -12.79 31.44 9.83
N LEU A 510 -12.93 32.62 10.42
CA LEU A 510 -14.18 33.40 10.40
C LEU A 510 -14.18 34.35 9.19
N ASP A 511 -15.17 34.21 8.31
CA ASP A 511 -15.28 34.99 7.08
C ASP A 511 -16.04 36.33 7.25
N ALA A 512 -15.80 37.25 6.33
CA ALA A 512 -16.36 38.60 6.24
C ALA A 512 -17.89 38.63 6.21
N LYS A 513 -18.55 37.59 5.70
CA LYS A 513 -20.01 37.49 5.60
C LYS A 513 -20.71 37.61 6.97
N ALA A 514 -20.03 37.21 8.05
CA ALA A 514 -20.56 37.32 9.42
C ALA A 514 -20.79 38.78 9.89
N LEU A 515 -20.13 39.78 9.26
CA LEU A 515 -20.34 41.20 9.60
C LEU A 515 -21.66 41.78 9.09
N HIS A 516 -22.24 41.15 8.07
CA HIS A 516 -23.40 41.71 7.36
C HIS A 516 -24.74 41.14 7.83
N ASN A 517 -24.74 40.08 8.65
CA ASN A 517 -25.96 39.42 9.12
C ASN A 517 -25.79 38.79 10.53
N LEU A 518 -26.60 39.25 11.50
CA LEU A 518 -26.60 38.74 12.88
C LEU A 518 -27.02 37.27 13.02
N ASN A 519 -27.65 36.68 12.00
CA ASN A 519 -28.09 35.28 12.00
C ASN A 519 -27.07 34.31 11.37
N MET A 520 -25.84 34.77 11.06
CA MET A 520 -24.78 33.98 10.42
C MET A 520 -23.56 33.80 11.33
N ALA A 521 -23.75 33.81 12.65
CA ALA A 521 -22.67 33.47 13.56
C ALA A 521 -22.36 31.98 13.46
N ASP A 522 -21.08 31.63 13.29
CA ASP A 522 -20.67 30.24 13.34
C ASP A 522 -20.80 29.68 14.76
N VAL A 523 -20.94 28.37 14.86
CA VAL A 523 -21.07 27.63 16.11
C VAL A 523 -19.94 26.60 16.17
N ILE A 524 -18.91 26.87 16.97
CA ILE A 524 -17.77 25.96 17.12
C ILE A 524 -18.02 25.08 18.34
N THR A 525 -18.01 23.76 18.18
CA THR A 525 -18.56 22.83 19.19
C THR A 525 -17.56 22.34 20.24
N ASP A 526 -16.27 22.38 19.94
CA ASP A 526 -15.19 21.68 20.66
C ASP A 526 -13.90 22.51 20.87
N PHE A 527 -13.98 23.84 20.70
CA PHE A 527 -12.85 24.77 20.81
C PHE A 527 -11.98 24.58 22.08
N SER A 528 -10.71 24.23 21.91
CA SER A 528 -9.77 23.77 22.96
C SER A 528 -8.36 24.42 22.89
N PRO A 529 -8.23 25.73 23.17
CA PRO A 529 -6.99 26.49 22.95
C PRO A 529 -5.80 26.10 23.85
N LYS A 530 -6.05 25.54 25.04
CA LYS A 530 -5.01 25.07 25.98
C LYS A 530 -4.80 23.56 25.98
N GLY A 531 -5.76 22.82 25.45
CA GLY A 531 -5.71 21.37 25.36
C GLY A 531 -5.00 20.95 24.08
N GLN A 532 -5.63 21.27 22.95
CA GLN A 532 -5.17 20.84 21.63
C GLN A 532 -4.48 21.96 20.84
N GLY A 533 -4.77 23.23 21.14
CA GLY A 533 -4.03 24.39 20.61
C GLY A 533 -4.82 25.25 19.63
N ASP A 534 -6.14 25.12 19.64
CA ASP A 534 -7.06 25.73 18.69
C ASP A 534 -7.00 27.25 18.65
N LYS A 535 -7.25 27.80 17.47
CA LYS A 535 -7.19 29.23 17.17
C LYS A 535 -8.39 29.66 16.33
N LEU A 536 -8.79 30.92 16.51
CA LEU A 536 -9.70 31.57 15.57
C LEU A 536 -8.87 32.44 14.63
N ASP A 537 -8.94 32.20 13.32
CA ASP A 537 -8.41 33.13 12.34
C ASP A 537 -9.49 34.14 11.95
N VAL A 538 -9.24 35.40 12.28
CA VAL A 538 -10.15 36.51 12.03
C VAL A 538 -9.61 37.46 10.97
N SER A 539 -8.59 37.04 10.22
CA SER A 539 -7.94 37.84 9.19
C SER A 539 -8.93 38.33 8.15
N ASN A 540 -9.74 37.43 7.59
CA ASN A 540 -10.73 37.76 6.57
C ASN A 540 -11.78 38.73 7.12
N LEU A 541 -12.31 38.42 8.30
CA LEU A 541 -13.28 39.23 9.02
C LEU A 541 -12.79 40.67 9.27
N LEU A 542 -11.61 40.82 9.88
CA LEU A 542 -11.09 42.14 10.24
C LEU A 542 -10.59 42.94 9.04
N ASN A 543 -10.04 42.28 8.01
CA ASN A 543 -9.66 42.96 6.77
C ASN A 543 -10.90 43.53 6.05
N ALA A 544 -12.01 42.80 6.02
CA ALA A 544 -13.27 43.30 5.49
C ALA A 544 -13.78 44.50 6.30
N LEU A 545 -13.75 44.41 7.63
CA LEU A 545 -14.16 45.52 8.49
C LEU A 545 -13.36 46.81 8.23
N VAL A 546 -12.04 46.70 8.06
CA VAL A 546 -11.16 47.83 7.73
C VAL A 546 -11.45 48.39 6.34
N GLY A 547 -11.75 47.53 5.37
CA GLY A 547 -12.07 47.94 4.00
C GLY A 547 -13.44 48.61 3.85
N GLU A 548 -14.44 48.14 4.60
CA GLU A 548 -15.84 48.53 4.41
C GLU A 548 -16.28 49.70 5.29
N HIS A 549 -15.61 49.95 6.42
CA HIS A 549 -16.05 50.94 7.40
C HIS A 549 -15.10 52.16 7.50
N PRO A 550 -15.51 53.35 7.01
CA PRO A 550 -14.67 54.55 7.02
C PRO A 550 -14.20 54.94 8.44
N GLY A 551 -12.89 55.03 8.63
CA GLY A 551 -12.28 55.37 9.91
C GLY A 551 -11.88 54.18 10.78
N MET A 552 -12.18 52.95 10.35
CA MET A 552 -11.63 51.75 10.97
C MET A 552 -10.17 51.56 10.54
N THR A 553 -9.29 51.30 11.51
CA THR A 553 -7.89 50.90 11.27
C THR A 553 -7.70 49.48 11.77
N GLU A 554 -6.65 48.78 11.33
CA GLU A 554 -6.33 47.44 11.86
C GLU A 554 -6.29 47.42 13.40
N ALA A 555 -5.65 48.42 14.02
CA ALA A 555 -5.56 48.52 15.47
C ALA A 555 -6.94 48.69 16.14
N ASN A 556 -7.84 49.48 15.54
CA ASN A 556 -9.19 49.66 16.06
C ASN A 556 -10.10 48.45 15.75
N ALA A 557 -9.88 47.77 14.63
CA ALA A 557 -10.62 46.57 14.24
C ALA A 557 -10.35 45.42 15.20
N VAL A 558 -9.08 45.17 15.54
CA VAL A 558 -8.74 44.16 16.56
C VAL A 558 -9.29 44.56 17.93
N ALA A 559 -9.17 45.82 18.33
CA ALA A 559 -9.72 46.32 19.60
C ALA A 559 -11.25 46.28 19.67
N SER A 560 -11.94 46.14 18.53
CA SER A 560 -13.40 46.03 18.47
C SER A 560 -13.92 44.62 18.84
N MET A 561 -13.02 43.64 18.90
CA MET A 561 -13.36 42.27 19.23
C MET A 561 -13.63 42.10 20.72
N THR A 562 -14.74 41.43 21.04
CA THR A 562 -15.12 41.08 22.40
C THR A 562 -15.49 39.61 22.52
N ALA A 563 -15.19 39.02 23.68
CA ALA A 563 -15.63 37.69 24.05
C ALA A 563 -16.55 37.78 25.27
N ALA A 564 -17.76 37.24 25.16
CA ALA A 564 -18.77 37.26 26.21
C ALA A 564 -19.21 35.84 26.57
N VAL A 565 -18.97 35.45 27.83
CA VAL A 565 -19.38 34.16 28.38
C VAL A 565 -20.88 34.18 28.67
N ASP A 566 -21.61 33.20 28.13
CA ASP A 566 -22.99 32.88 28.46
C ASP A 566 -23.00 31.61 29.32
N ALA A 567 -23.05 31.82 30.63
CA ALA A 567 -23.05 30.72 31.61
C ALA A 567 -24.34 29.88 31.57
N ALA A 568 -25.45 30.39 31.00
CA ALA A 568 -26.70 29.64 30.92
C ALA A 568 -26.63 28.55 29.84
N THR A 569 -25.87 28.80 28.78
CA THR A 569 -25.67 27.87 27.66
C THR A 569 -24.30 27.21 27.65
N ASN A 570 -23.45 27.50 28.64
CA ASN A 570 -22.05 27.09 28.70
C ASN A 570 -21.31 27.40 27.38
N SER A 571 -21.42 28.64 26.91
CA SER A 571 -20.80 29.05 25.65
C SER A 571 -20.09 30.40 25.77
N THR A 572 -19.19 30.70 24.84
CA THR A 572 -18.55 32.01 24.71
C THR A 572 -18.84 32.60 23.34
N LYS A 573 -19.49 33.76 23.30
CA LYS A 573 -19.79 34.48 22.06
C LYS A 573 -18.65 35.42 21.70
N ILE A 574 -18.14 35.30 20.49
CA ILE A 574 -17.17 36.21 19.90
C ILE A 574 -17.94 37.23 19.09
N SER A 575 -17.67 38.50 19.31
CA SER A 575 -18.36 39.60 18.66
C SER A 575 -17.39 40.66 18.15
N VAL A 576 -17.79 41.36 17.10
CA VAL A 576 -17.04 42.46 16.48
C VAL A 576 -17.91 43.70 16.45
N ASN A 577 -17.37 44.86 16.81
CA ASN A 577 -18.08 46.14 16.75
C ASN A 577 -17.71 46.91 15.47
N THR A 578 -18.70 47.22 14.64
CA THR A 578 -18.50 47.92 13.36
C THR A 578 -18.40 49.44 13.52
N GLY A 579 -18.47 49.96 14.74
CA GLY A 579 -18.56 51.39 15.06
C GLY A 579 -20.00 51.89 15.19
N SER A 580 -20.98 51.17 14.61
CA SER A 580 -22.40 51.46 14.74
C SER A 580 -23.16 50.38 15.52
N GLU A 581 -22.78 49.11 15.33
CA GLU A 581 -23.45 47.96 15.92
C GLU A 581 -22.43 46.88 16.34
N THR A 582 -22.85 45.96 17.21
CA THR A 582 -22.06 44.79 17.61
C THR A 582 -22.65 43.54 16.98
N HIS A 583 -21.83 42.78 16.26
CA HIS A 583 -22.21 41.55 15.57
C HIS A 583 -21.60 40.35 16.28
N VAL A 584 -22.39 39.33 16.58
CA VAL A 584 -21.86 38.03 17.02
C VAL A 584 -21.36 37.30 15.78
N VAL A 585 -20.09 36.94 15.76
CA VAL A 585 -19.43 36.33 14.60
C VAL A 585 -19.15 34.84 14.82
N ALA A 586 -19.00 34.42 16.07
CA ALA A 586 -18.90 33.01 16.43
C ALA A 586 -19.45 32.74 17.83
N THR A 587 -19.90 31.52 18.07
CA THR A 587 -20.28 30.98 19.38
C THR A 587 -19.45 29.74 19.64
N LEU A 588 -18.57 29.81 20.63
CA LEU A 588 -17.78 28.68 21.12
C LEU A 588 -18.64 27.91 22.13
N GLN A 589 -19.27 26.82 21.70
CA GLN A 589 -20.04 25.97 22.60
C GLN A 589 -19.12 25.19 23.54
N ASN A 590 -19.64 24.89 24.72
CA ASN A 590 -18.95 24.15 25.78
C ASN A 590 -17.63 24.77 26.26
N TYR A 591 -17.30 25.97 25.78
CA TYR A 591 -16.11 26.71 26.15
C TYR A 591 -16.47 27.88 27.06
N THR A 592 -16.09 27.77 28.33
CA THR A 592 -16.15 28.86 29.31
C THR A 592 -14.74 29.15 29.81
N PRO A 593 -14.11 30.26 29.40
CA PRO A 593 -12.76 30.60 29.82
C PRO A 593 -12.68 30.88 31.34
N SER A 594 -11.68 30.32 32.02
CA SER A 594 -11.43 30.53 33.44
C SER A 594 -10.18 31.39 33.67
N GLY A 595 -10.31 32.58 34.27
CA GLY A 595 -9.16 33.44 34.61
C GLY A 595 -8.66 34.31 33.44
N HIS A 596 -7.34 34.35 33.20
CA HIS A 596 -6.70 35.09 32.09
C HIS A 596 -6.70 34.31 30.75
N ASP A 597 -7.55 33.29 30.66
CA ASP A 597 -7.60 32.35 29.53
C ASP A 597 -8.42 32.95 28.40
N ALA A 598 -7.84 33.89 27.67
CA ALA A 598 -8.57 34.53 26.60
C ALA A 598 -8.64 33.67 25.35
N VAL A 599 -9.62 33.98 24.50
CA VAL A 599 -9.67 33.46 23.14
C VAL A 599 -8.58 34.15 22.35
N HIS A 600 -7.55 33.39 21.97
CA HIS A 600 -6.46 33.87 21.13
C HIS A 600 -6.93 33.84 19.68
N VAL A 601 -6.76 34.96 18.98
CA VAL A 601 -7.12 35.10 17.57
C VAL A 601 -5.88 35.37 16.71
N LEU A 602 -5.89 34.88 15.48
CA LEU A 602 -4.89 35.17 14.45
C LEU A 602 -5.37 36.32 13.56
N PHE A 603 -4.49 37.26 13.25
CA PHE A 603 -4.74 38.34 12.31
C PHE A 603 -3.51 38.61 11.43
N ASN A 604 -3.66 38.52 10.10
CA ASN A 604 -2.62 38.80 9.10
C ASN A 604 -1.26 38.10 9.40
N ASN A 605 -1.31 36.82 9.79
CA ASN A 605 -0.15 35.98 10.12
C ASN A 605 0.76 36.52 11.25
N HIS A 606 0.26 37.39 12.13
CA HIS A 606 0.99 37.94 13.27
C HIS A 606 0.19 37.91 14.58
N ASP A 607 0.95 37.92 15.70
CA ASP A 607 0.63 38.04 17.13
C ASP A 607 -0.79 37.65 17.60
N GLU A 608 -0.84 36.64 18.49
CA GLU A 608 -2.00 36.33 19.34
C GLU A 608 -2.53 37.59 20.03
N GLN A 609 -3.70 38.07 19.61
CA GLN A 609 -4.36 39.20 20.26
C GLN A 609 -5.47 38.70 21.19
N LEU A 610 -5.49 39.27 22.40
CA LEU A 610 -6.43 38.94 23.45
C LEU A 610 -7.78 39.61 23.13
N ALA A 611 -8.83 38.86 22.77
CA ALA A 611 -10.17 39.44 22.68
C ALA A 611 -10.56 40.03 24.05
N THR A 612 -11.00 41.29 24.09
CA THR A 612 -11.21 42.00 25.36
C THR A 612 -12.38 41.36 26.14
N HIS A 613 -12.09 40.78 27.31
CA HIS A 613 -13.10 40.16 28.16
C HIS A 613 -14.04 41.21 28.74
N THR A 614 -15.30 41.17 28.33
CA THR A 614 -16.37 41.86 29.06
C THR A 614 -17.22 40.79 29.71
N GLN A 615 -16.91 40.44 30.97
CA GLN A 615 -17.86 39.67 31.77
C GLN A 615 -19.12 40.53 31.90
N THR A 616 -20.17 40.18 31.16
CA THR A 616 -21.48 40.78 31.41
C THR A 616 -22.01 40.12 32.67
N ALA A 617 -21.66 40.69 33.82
CA ALA A 617 -22.28 40.34 35.09
C ALA A 617 -23.77 40.68 34.98
N GLY A 618 -24.62 39.66 34.84
CA GLY A 618 -26.05 39.82 34.68
C GLY A 618 -26.84 38.94 35.64
N ALA A 619 -27.26 39.60 36.74
CA ALA A 619 -28.48 39.39 37.54
C ALA A 619 -28.71 38.05 38.28
#